data_AF-A0A090T5K0-F1
#
_entry.id   AF-A0A090T5K0-F1
#
_cell.length_a   1.000
_cell.length_b   1.000
_cell.length_c   1.000
_cell.angle_alpha   90.00
_cell.angle_beta   90.00
_cell.angle_gamma   90.00
#
_symmetry.space_group_name_H-M   'P 1'
#
loop_
_entity.id
_entity.type
_entity.pdbx_description
1 polymer ?
#
loop_
_entity_poly.entity_id
_entity_poly.type
_entity_poly.pdbx_seq_one_letter_code
_entity_poly.pdbx_strand_id
1 'polypeptide(L)'
;MRFATAQGFNSGEQFYQYLKDTFDTLYEEGEHAPKMMSVGLHCRLIGRPGRIASLRRFLDYVSQHEDVWLCRRVDIAKHWHQHHPHNPNQ
;
A
#
# COMPACT_ATOMS: atom_id res chain seq x y z
N MET A 1 -3.53 11.56 6.66
CA MET A 1 -4.39 10.78 5.73
C MET A 1 -5.22 11.76 4.92
N ARG A 2 -5.25 11.65 3.58
CA ARG A 2 -5.89 12.64 2.70
C ARG A 2 -7.40 12.82 2.97
N PHE A 3 -8.08 11.89 3.63
CA PHE A 3 -9.46 12.08 4.12
C PHE A 3 -9.67 13.24 5.12
N ALA A 4 -8.61 13.86 5.66
CA ALA A 4 -8.68 14.91 6.68
C ALA A 4 -8.19 16.29 6.19
N THR A 5 -7.89 16.43 4.90
CA THR A 5 -7.43 17.69 4.29
C THR A 5 -8.52 18.28 3.41
N ALA A 6 -8.62 19.61 3.30
CA ALA A 6 -9.65 20.28 2.49
C ALA A 6 -9.61 19.87 1.00
N GLN A 7 -8.42 19.61 0.45
CA GLN A 7 -8.20 19.07 -0.91
C GLN A 7 -7.95 17.55 -0.89
N GLY A 8 -8.64 16.88 0.03
CA GLY A 8 -8.51 15.47 0.32
C GLY A 8 -9.34 14.55 -0.57
N PHE A 9 -9.38 13.27 -0.19
CA PHE A 9 -10.37 12.34 -0.74
C PHE A 9 -11.75 12.66 -0.14
N ASN A 10 -12.69 12.98 -1.02
CA ASN A 10 -14.07 13.31 -0.66
C ASN A 10 -14.98 12.08 -0.63
N SER A 11 -14.54 10.96 -1.22
CA SER A 11 -15.28 9.69 -1.22
C SER A 11 -14.36 8.48 -1.03
N GLY A 12 -14.95 7.34 -0.68
CA GLY A 12 -14.23 6.06 -0.67
C GLY A 12 -13.70 5.67 -2.05
N GLU A 13 -14.42 6.02 -3.12
CA GLU A 13 -14.01 5.73 -4.50
C GLU A 13 -12.68 6.38 -4.86
N GLN A 14 -12.50 7.67 -4.53
CA GLN A 14 -11.25 8.36 -4.79
C GLN A 14 -10.06 7.73 -4.05
N PHE A 15 -10.30 7.23 -2.83
CA PHE A 15 -9.26 6.50 -2.10
C PHE A 15 -8.95 5.15 -2.75
N TYR A 16 -9.97 4.38 -3.14
CA TYR A 16 -9.78 3.11 -3.84
C TYR A 16 -9.00 3.31 -5.15
N GLN A 17 -9.43 4.24 -6.01
CA GLN A 17 -8.79 4.49 -7.30
C GLN A 17 -7.33 4.92 -7.12
N TYR A 18 -7.06 5.81 -6.17
CA TYR A 18 -5.69 6.23 -5.88
C TYR A 18 -4.80 5.07 -5.43
N LEU A 19 -5.32 4.16 -4.59
CA LEU A 19 -4.58 2.98 -4.17
C LEU A 19 -4.38 2.00 -5.33
N LYS A 20 -5.42 1.77 -6.14
CA LYS A 20 -5.37 0.90 -7.32
C LYS A 20 -4.32 1.40 -8.32
N ASP A 21 -4.36 2.67 -8.70
CA ASP A 21 -3.41 3.25 -9.65
C ASP A 21 -1.97 3.17 -9.11
N THR A 22 -1.79 3.45 -7.81
CA THR A 22 -0.47 3.31 -7.16
C THR A 22 0.01 1.85 -7.21
N PHE A 23 -0.87 0.89 -6.93
CA PHE A 23 -0.54 -0.52 -6.98
C PHE A 23 -0.19 -0.95 -8.40
N ASP A 24 -1.03 -0.64 -9.40
CA ASP A 24 -0.84 -1.06 -10.79
C ASP A 24 0.49 -0.56 -11.34
N THR A 25 0.83 0.71 -11.10
CA THR A 25 2.13 1.27 -11.51
C THR A 25 3.30 0.53 -10.86
N LEU A 26 3.24 0.27 -9.55
CA LEU A 26 4.32 -0.44 -8.84
C LEU A 26 4.39 -1.92 -9.23
N TYR A 27 3.25 -2.51 -9.60
CA TYR A 27 3.15 -3.90 -10.04
C TYR A 27 3.78 -4.06 -11.43
N GLU A 28 3.50 -3.15 -12.36
CA GLU A 28 4.12 -3.08 -13.69
C GLU A 28 5.64 -2.84 -13.58
N GLU A 29 6.08 -1.87 -12.77
CA GLU A 29 7.52 -1.65 -12.50
C GLU A 29 8.20 -2.88 -11.87
N GLY A 30 7.41 -3.72 -11.18
CA GLY A 30 7.85 -4.92 -10.48
C GLY A 30 8.35 -6.04 -11.39
N GLU A 31 7.96 -6.04 -12.68
CA GLU A 31 8.50 -6.98 -13.68
C GLU A 31 10.02 -6.88 -13.81
N HIS A 32 10.60 -5.71 -13.49
CA HIS A 32 12.03 -5.45 -13.61
C HIS A 32 12.67 -5.09 -12.27
N ALA A 33 11.99 -4.31 -11.44
CA ALA A 33 12.52 -3.86 -10.17
C ALA A 33 11.38 -3.67 -9.15
N PRO A 34 11.04 -4.72 -8.39
CA PRO A 34 10.01 -4.65 -7.34
C PRO A 34 10.23 -3.49 -6.36
N LYS A 35 9.11 -2.91 -5.91
CA LYS A 35 9.05 -1.80 -4.95
C LYS A 35 8.06 -2.10 -3.83
N MET A 36 8.06 -1.28 -2.79
CA MET A 36 7.11 -1.40 -1.69
C MET A 36 6.05 -0.31 -1.71
N MET A 37 4.83 -0.66 -1.30
CA MET A 37 3.72 0.29 -1.10
C MET A 37 3.35 0.35 0.39
N SER A 38 3.13 1.56 0.91
CA SER A 38 2.60 1.78 2.26
C SER A 38 1.19 2.32 2.24
N VAL A 39 0.26 1.68 2.95
CA VAL A 39 -1.12 2.17 3.11
C VAL A 39 -1.32 2.70 4.53
N GLY A 40 -1.44 4.02 4.66
CA GLY A 40 -1.62 4.68 5.96
C GLY A 40 -3.09 4.68 6.40
N LEU A 41 -3.41 3.99 7.50
CA LEU A 41 -4.76 3.86 8.06
C LEU A 41 -4.89 4.60 9.41
N HIS A 42 -6.09 5.10 9.72
CA HIS A 42 -6.39 5.74 11.01
C HIS A 42 -7.79 5.31 11.45
N CYS A 43 -7.94 4.76 12.66
CA CYS A 43 -9.19 4.16 13.13
C CYS A 43 -10.40 5.11 12.99
N ARG A 44 -10.26 6.35 13.46
CA ARG A 44 -11.31 7.38 13.41
C ARG A 44 -11.70 7.86 12.00
N LEU A 45 -10.91 7.50 10.98
CA LEU A 45 -11.11 7.92 9.60
C LEU A 45 -11.57 6.75 8.72
N ILE A 46 -10.76 5.70 8.56
CA ILE A 46 -11.08 4.59 7.66
C ILE A 46 -12.16 3.67 8.23
N GLY A 47 -12.29 3.59 9.56
CA GLY A 47 -13.28 2.73 10.23
C GLY A 47 -14.73 3.18 10.06
N ARG A 48 -14.99 4.34 9.46
CA ARG A 48 -16.36 4.81 9.18
C ARG A 48 -16.99 3.93 8.11
N PRO A 49 -18.27 3.52 8.24
CA PRO A 49 -18.93 2.64 7.27
C PRO A 49 -18.83 3.12 5.81
N GLY A 50 -18.98 4.43 5.56
CA GLY A 50 -18.85 5.02 4.21
C GLY A 50 -17.42 5.04 3.63
N ARG A 51 -16.40 4.62 4.39
CA ARG A 51 -14.98 4.60 3.96
C ARG A 51 -14.35 3.22 4.03
N ILE A 52 -14.75 2.38 4.98
CA ILE A 52 -14.15 1.04 5.13
C ILE A 52 -14.37 0.14 3.91
N ALA A 53 -15.47 0.37 3.17
CA ALA A 53 -15.79 -0.38 1.95
C ALA A 53 -14.70 -0.24 0.87
N SER A 54 -14.06 0.92 0.73
CA SER A 54 -12.99 1.10 -0.26
C SER A 54 -11.70 0.41 0.13
N LEU A 55 -11.38 0.31 1.43
CA LEU A 55 -10.25 -0.51 1.89
C LEU A 55 -10.50 -2.00 1.58
N ARG A 56 -11.71 -2.51 1.85
CA ARG A 56 -12.06 -3.90 1.52
C ARG A 56 -11.90 -4.17 0.02
N ARG A 57 -12.47 -3.32 -0.83
CA ARG A 57 -12.34 -3.42 -2.30
C ARG A 57 -10.89 -3.42 -2.76
N PHE A 58 -10.02 -2.61 -2.15
CA PHE A 58 -8.60 -2.59 -2.49
C PHE A 58 -7.91 -3.90 -2.09
N LEU A 59 -8.20 -4.46 -0.92
CA LEU A 59 -7.65 -5.75 -0.50
C LEU A 59 -8.15 -6.90 -1.39
N ASP A 60 -9.44 -6.89 -1.76
CA ASP A 60 -10.01 -7.86 -2.70
C ASP A 60 -9.33 -7.75 -4.07
N TYR A 61 -9.11 -6.54 -4.57
CA TYR A 61 -8.39 -6.29 -5.82
C TYR A 61 -6.96 -6.85 -5.78
N VAL A 62 -6.17 -6.47 -4.77
CA VAL A 62 -4.78 -6.94 -4.63
C VAL A 62 -4.69 -8.47 -4.53
N SER A 63 -5.69 -9.12 -3.92
CA SER A 63 -5.73 -10.59 -3.81
C SER A 63 -5.94 -11.33 -5.14
N GLN A 64 -6.31 -10.62 -6.21
CA GLN A 64 -6.47 -11.17 -7.56
C GLN A 64 -5.16 -11.20 -8.36
N HIS A 65 -4.08 -10.61 -7.82
CA HIS A 65 -2.77 -10.58 -8.45
C HIS A 65 -1.83 -11.59 -7.78
N GLU A 66 -1.00 -12.24 -8.60
CA GLU A 66 0.06 -13.13 -8.12
C GLU A 66 1.26 -12.32 -7.62
N ASP A 67 2.20 -12.96 -6.92
CA ASP A 67 3.48 -12.36 -6.49
C ASP A 67 3.39 -11.08 -5.62
N VAL A 68 2.28 -10.88 -4.91
CA VAL A 68 2.13 -9.79 -3.94
C VAL A 68 2.50 -10.22 -2.52
N TRP A 69 3.48 -9.55 -1.91
CA TRP A 69 3.87 -9.78 -0.52
C TRP A 69 3.16 -8.85 0.47
N LEU A 70 2.01 -9.29 1.01
CA LEU A 70 1.34 -8.63 2.13
C LEU A 70 2.07 -8.94 3.46
N CYS A 71 2.80 -7.95 3.98
CA CYS A 71 3.71 -8.17 5.10
C CYS A 71 3.67 -7.06 6.16
N ARG A 72 4.20 -7.36 7.35
CA ARG A 72 4.43 -6.35 8.37
C ARG A 72 5.73 -5.61 8.06
N ARG A 73 5.83 -4.36 8.49
CA ARG A 73 7.05 -3.55 8.33
C ARG A 73 8.32 -4.23 8.89
N VAL A 74 8.18 -4.99 9.98
CA VAL A 74 9.31 -5.74 10.58
C VAL A 74 9.81 -6.88 9.68
N ASP A 75 8.93 -7.48 8.86
CA ASP A 75 9.32 -8.55 7.96
C ASP A 75 10.12 -7.97 6.78
N ILE A 76 9.72 -6.80 6.26
CA ILE A 76 10.52 -6.03 5.28
C ILE A 76 11.90 -5.70 5.85
N ALA A 77 11.96 -5.19 7.08
CA ALA A 77 13.23 -4.83 7.71
C ALA A 77 14.17 -6.05 7.84
N LYS A 78 13.63 -7.21 8.23
CA LYS A 78 14.40 -8.46 8.32
C LYS A 78 14.88 -8.93 6.94
N HIS A 79 14.01 -8.90 5.94
CA HIS A 79 14.37 -9.22 4.55
C HIS A 79 15.51 -8.32 4.07
N TRP A 80 15.42 -7.02 4.33
CA TRP A 80 16.46 -6.07 3.94
C TRP A 80 17.80 -6.34 4.61
N HIS A 81 17.81 -6.63 5.92
CA HIS A 81 19.05 -6.99 6.63
C HIS A 81 19.69 -8.28 6.10
N GLN A 82 18.88 -9.23 5.65
CA GLN A 82 19.35 -10.52 5.15
C GLN A 82 19.89 -10.44 3.71
N HIS A 83 19.21 -9.71 2.83
CA HIS A 83 19.51 -9.68 1.40
C HIS A 83 20.30 -8.45 0.95
N HIS A 84 20.31 -7.39 1.75
CA HIS A 84 21.04 -6.14 1.50
C HIS A 84 21.88 -5.75 2.72
N PRO A 85 22.87 -6.57 3.11
CA PRO A 85 23.68 -6.32 4.29
C PRO A 85 24.48 -5.02 4.14
N HIS A 86 24.64 -4.31 5.25
CA HIS A 86 25.48 -3.11 5.29
C HIS A 86 26.92 -3.45 4.90
N ASN A 87 27.45 -2.74 3.90
CA ASN A 87 28.87 -2.79 3.57
C ASN A 87 29.58 -1.59 4.22
N PRO A 88 30.39 -1.79 5.28
CA PRO A 88 31.03 -0.70 6.01
C PRO A 88 32.13 0.02 5.21
N ASN A 89 32.52 -0.51 4.05
CA ASN A 89 33.61 0.03 3.22
C ASN A 89 33.12 0.66 1.90
N GLN A 90 31.81 0.89 1.76
CA GLN A 90 31.18 1.58 0.63
C GLN A 90 30.56 2.89 1.11
#